data_AF-A0A3P9NJD7-F1
#
_entry.id   AF-A0A3P9NJD7-F1
#
_cell.length_a   1.000
_cell.length_b   1.000
_cell.length_c   1.000
_cell.angle_alpha   90.00
_cell.angle_beta   90.00
_cell.angle_gamma   90.00
#
_symmetry.space_group_name_H-M   'P 1'
#
loop_
_entity.id
_entity.type
_entity.pdbx_description
1 polymer ?
#
loop_
_entity_poly.entity_id
_entity_poly.type
_entity_poly.pdbx_seq_one_letter_code
_entity_poly.pdbx_strand_id
1 'polypeptide(L)'
;MLITDLAATVNFVELCEEVRTMCSVAKQQPITLKWIDDEGDPCTISSQMELEEALRIYSRSKRSVLLLHVFPSTPEKPGMPCPGEDKSVYRRGARRWRKLYRVNGHLFQAKSFNRKAYCGHCSERIWGLGGQGYKCISCKLLVHKRCHRLLPLTCQRLMDPVMPSQEPPADAKREEVDVPPDDTEDTDGSKTFLRYREDIKAVVDGIDGIKLSQGTTLGLGDFELIRVIGRGSYAKVLLVRLKKNEQVFAMKVVKKELVHDDEDIDWVQTEKHVFEQASTNPFLVGLHSCFQTESRLFLVIEYVNGGDLMFHMQRQRKLPEDHARFYAAEICIALNFLHEKGIIYRDLKLDNVLLDHEGHIKLTDYGMCKEGIRPGDTTSTFCGTPNYIAPEILRGEDYGFSVDWWALGVLMFEMMAGRSPFDIITDNPDMNTEEYLFQVILEKPIRIPRSLSVKAASVLKGFLNKDPKERLGCQVQTGFTDIKSHTFFRNIDWDQLEKKEMTAPFKPQISDEYGLENFDTQFTNEPVQLTPDDEDVIKRIDQSEFEGFEYINPLLLSTEESV
;
A
#
# COMPACT_ATOMS: atom_id res chain seq x y z
N MET A 1 -4.93 17.96 -10.42
CA MET A 1 -4.93 17.24 -11.72
C MET A 1 -3.67 17.64 -12.49
N LEU A 2 -3.14 16.81 -13.39
CA LEU A 2 -2.05 17.15 -14.32
C LEU A 2 -2.57 17.01 -15.75
N ILE A 3 -2.33 17.99 -16.63
CA ILE A 3 -2.58 17.90 -18.09
C ILE A 3 -1.22 17.92 -18.78
N THR A 4 -0.94 16.92 -19.62
CA THR A 4 0.43 16.72 -20.12
C THR A 4 0.68 17.00 -21.60
N ASP A 5 -0.32 17.39 -22.40
CA ASP A 5 -0.08 17.69 -23.82
C ASP A 5 -1.06 18.76 -24.28
N LEU A 6 -0.63 20.00 -24.12
CA LEU A 6 -1.34 21.17 -24.65
C LEU A 6 -0.71 21.49 -25.99
N ALA A 7 -1.49 21.39 -27.07
CA ALA A 7 -1.04 21.87 -28.37
C ALA A 7 -0.63 23.34 -28.23
N ALA A 8 0.49 23.75 -28.85
CA ALA A 8 1.03 25.11 -28.78
C ALA A 8 0.07 26.20 -29.28
N THR A 9 -1.09 25.82 -29.82
CA THR A 9 -2.12 26.69 -30.41
C THR A 9 -3.39 26.80 -29.55
N VAL A 10 -3.46 26.18 -28.37
CA VAL A 10 -4.66 26.25 -27.52
C VAL A 10 -4.81 27.64 -26.90
N ASN A 11 -5.99 28.25 -27.03
CA ASN A 11 -6.30 29.50 -26.33
C ASN A 11 -6.87 29.24 -24.92
N PHE A 12 -6.82 30.23 -24.05
CA PHE A 12 -7.17 30.11 -22.63
C PHE A 12 -8.64 29.77 -22.41
N VAL A 13 -9.53 30.25 -23.29
CA VAL A 13 -10.96 29.93 -23.21
C VAL A 13 -11.19 28.46 -23.54
N GLU A 14 -10.61 27.96 -24.63
CA GLU A 14 -10.63 26.55 -25.02
C GLU A 14 -10.02 25.66 -23.94
N LEU A 15 -8.87 26.06 -23.38
CA LEU A 15 -8.23 25.37 -22.27
C LEU A 15 -9.17 25.25 -21.06
N CYS A 16 -9.85 26.33 -20.68
CA CYS A 16 -10.79 26.33 -19.56
C CYS A 16 -12.01 25.43 -19.83
N GLU A 17 -12.59 25.48 -21.03
CA GLU A 17 -13.71 24.61 -21.41
C GLU A 17 -13.30 23.13 -21.44
N GLU A 18 -12.09 22.86 -21.93
CA GLU A 18 -11.52 21.53 -21.96
C GLU A 18 -11.27 21.02 -20.54
N VAL A 19 -10.65 21.82 -19.67
CA VAL A 19 -10.44 21.48 -18.25
C VAL A 19 -11.76 21.19 -17.55
N ARG A 20 -12.80 22.01 -17.76
CA ARG A 20 -14.13 21.76 -17.17
C ARG A 20 -14.69 20.41 -17.62
N THR A 21 -14.57 20.13 -18.92
CA THR A 21 -15.02 18.85 -19.49
C THR A 21 -14.23 17.66 -18.93
N MET A 22 -12.91 17.80 -18.79
CA MET A 22 -12.03 16.75 -18.24
C MET A 22 -12.29 16.50 -16.75
N CYS A 23 -12.49 17.56 -15.97
CA CYS A 23 -12.71 17.48 -14.53
C CYS A 23 -14.16 17.17 -14.14
N SER A 24 -15.08 17.04 -15.10
CA SER A 24 -16.53 16.94 -14.85
C SER A 24 -17.05 18.09 -13.96
N VAL A 25 -16.46 19.28 -14.10
CA VAL A 25 -16.84 20.48 -13.34
C VAL A 25 -18.02 21.14 -14.04
N ALA A 26 -19.06 21.51 -13.28
CA ALA A 26 -20.23 22.17 -13.84
C ALA A 26 -19.83 23.47 -14.56
N LYS A 27 -20.49 23.81 -15.69
CA LYS A 27 -20.14 25.00 -16.49
C LYS A 27 -20.13 26.31 -15.68
N GLN A 28 -20.94 26.39 -14.63
CA GLN A 28 -21.09 27.56 -13.77
C GLN A 28 -20.11 27.57 -12.58
N GLN A 29 -19.42 26.47 -12.31
CA GLN A 29 -18.47 26.39 -11.19
C GLN A 29 -17.14 27.04 -11.58
N PRO A 30 -16.58 27.91 -10.72
CA PRO A 30 -15.30 28.55 -10.99
C PRO A 30 -14.16 27.53 -11.01
N ILE A 31 -13.17 27.77 -11.87
CA ILE A 31 -11.92 27.01 -11.92
C ILE A 31 -10.72 27.95 -11.85
N THR A 32 -9.68 27.54 -11.13
CA THR A 32 -8.38 28.22 -11.10
C THR A 32 -7.33 27.26 -11.66
N LEU A 33 -6.58 27.72 -12.67
CA LEU A 33 -5.47 26.99 -13.25
C LEU A 33 -4.16 27.54 -12.68
N LYS A 34 -3.26 26.66 -12.23
CA LYS A 34 -1.94 27.04 -11.74
C LYS A 34 -0.84 26.18 -12.38
N TRP A 35 0.34 26.74 -12.58
CA TRP A 35 1.53 26.01 -13.02
C TRP A 35 2.69 26.33 -12.07
N ILE A 36 3.72 25.49 -12.08
CA ILE A 36 4.93 25.71 -11.28
C ILE A 36 6.02 26.29 -12.17
N ASP A 37 6.55 27.44 -11.77
CA ASP A 37 7.67 28.09 -12.45
C ASP A 37 9.03 27.39 -12.18
N ASP A 38 10.12 28.00 -12.63
CA ASP A 38 11.48 27.49 -12.44
C ASP A 38 12.03 27.71 -11.02
N GLU A 39 11.44 28.60 -10.23
CA GLU A 39 11.78 28.84 -8.82
C GLU A 39 11.00 27.90 -7.88
N GLY A 40 9.99 27.22 -8.41
CA GLY A 40 9.17 26.25 -7.66
C GLY A 40 7.88 26.85 -7.12
N ASP A 41 7.53 28.07 -7.52
CA ASP A 41 6.37 28.80 -7.03
C ASP A 41 5.13 28.56 -7.90
N PRO A 42 3.93 28.47 -7.28
CA PRO A 42 2.68 28.26 -8.00
C PRO A 42 2.14 29.56 -8.61
N CYS A 43 2.25 29.69 -9.92
CA CYS A 43 1.72 30.82 -10.69
C CYS A 43 0.31 30.54 -11.22
N THR A 44 -0.59 31.51 -11.13
CA THR A 44 -1.96 31.40 -11.65
C THR A 44 -2.01 31.74 -13.14
N ILE A 45 -2.81 31.01 -13.91
CA ILE A 45 -3.15 31.33 -15.30
C ILE A 45 -4.61 31.76 -15.33
N SER A 46 -4.82 33.05 -15.51
CA SER A 46 -6.11 33.74 -15.52
C SER A 46 -6.42 34.43 -16.85
N SER A 47 -5.45 34.50 -17.76
CA SER A 47 -5.58 35.16 -19.06
C SER A 47 -4.79 34.46 -20.17
N GLN A 48 -5.11 34.80 -21.42
CA GLN A 48 -4.37 34.34 -22.61
C GLN A 48 -2.88 34.69 -22.54
N MET A 49 -2.56 35.89 -22.06
CA MET A 49 -1.18 36.39 -21.96
C MET A 49 -0.36 35.56 -20.96
N GLU A 50 -0.94 35.19 -19.81
CA GLU A 50 -0.28 34.34 -18.82
C GLU A 50 -0.09 32.90 -19.30
N LEU A 51 -1.04 32.38 -20.09
CA LEU A 51 -0.92 31.06 -20.71
C LEU A 51 0.24 31.03 -21.74
N GLU A 52 0.32 32.05 -22.60
CA GLU A 52 1.39 32.20 -23.59
C GLU A 52 2.76 32.32 -22.92
N GLU A 53 2.85 33.10 -21.84
CA GLU A 53 4.09 33.25 -21.08
C GLU A 53 4.52 31.94 -20.39
N ALA A 54 3.56 31.22 -19.78
CA ALA A 54 3.82 29.90 -19.20
C ALA A 54 4.36 28.91 -20.25
N LEU A 55 3.73 28.86 -21.43
CA LEU A 55 4.18 28.03 -22.56
C LEU A 55 5.56 28.45 -23.09
N ARG A 56 5.84 29.75 -23.14
CA ARG A 56 7.13 30.32 -23.59
C ARG A 56 8.26 29.93 -22.64
N ILE A 57 8.07 30.09 -21.32
CA ILE A 57 9.04 29.71 -20.29
C ILE A 57 9.30 28.20 -20.35
N TYR A 58 8.23 27.40 -20.48
CA TYR A 58 8.35 25.95 -20.52
C TYR A 58 9.12 25.44 -21.75
N SER A 59 8.88 26.04 -22.92
CA SER A 59 9.57 25.69 -24.18
C SER A 59 11.09 25.88 -24.09
N ARG A 60 11.56 26.83 -23.27
CA ARG A 60 12.99 27.10 -23.05
C ARG A 60 13.67 26.07 -22.13
N SER A 61 12.90 25.37 -21.30
CA SER A 61 13.39 24.41 -20.29
C SER A 61 13.64 22.98 -20.81
N LYS A 62 13.45 22.72 -22.12
CA LYS A 62 13.51 21.38 -22.76
C LYS A 62 12.55 20.32 -22.19
N ARG A 63 11.56 20.70 -21.38
CA ARG A 63 10.49 19.79 -20.94
C ARG A 63 9.41 19.71 -22.02
N SER A 64 8.93 18.50 -22.32
CA SER A 64 7.99 18.27 -23.43
C SER A 64 6.52 18.61 -23.11
N VAL A 65 6.22 19.12 -21.90
CA VAL A 65 4.88 19.12 -21.33
C VAL A 65 4.69 20.24 -20.29
N LEU A 66 3.76 21.19 -20.49
CA LEU A 66 3.36 22.15 -19.44
C LEU A 66 2.44 21.49 -18.41
N LEU A 67 2.80 21.56 -17.13
CA LEU A 67 2.04 20.96 -16.05
C LEU A 67 1.02 21.94 -15.43
N LEU A 68 -0.27 21.62 -15.53
CA LEU A 68 -1.34 22.43 -14.93
C LEU A 68 -2.00 21.75 -13.73
N HIS A 69 -2.04 22.45 -12.60
CA HIS A 69 -2.85 22.19 -11.42
C HIS A 69 -4.21 22.88 -11.57
N VAL A 70 -5.30 22.18 -11.24
CA VAL A 70 -6.67 22.68 -11.40
C VAL A 70 -7.38 22.65 -10.06
N PHE A 71 -7.92 23.80 -9.64
CA PHE A 71 -8.73 23.95 -8.44
C PHE A 71 -10.17 24.30 -8.83
N PRO A 72 -11.19 23.56 -8.35
CA PRO A 72 -12.60 23.81 -8.67
C PRO A 72 -13.21 24.94 -7.80
N SER A 73 -12.42 26.00 -7.61
CA SER A 73 -12.70 27.17 -6.76
C SER A 73 -11.83 28.35 -7.17
N THR A 74 -12.20 29.56 -6.79
CA THR A 74 -11.36 30.77 -6.88
C THR A 74 -10.81 31.14 -5.51
N PRO A 75 -9.61 31.75 -5.44
CA PRO A 75 -9.11 32.31 -4.19
C PRO A 75 -10.00 33.47 -3.71
N GLU A 76 -10.10 33.67 -2.40
CA GLU A 76 -10.93 34.73 -1.82
C GLU A 76 -10.45 36.14 -2.21
N LYS A 77 -9.14 36.29 -2.44
CA LYS A 77 -8.49 37.53 -2.89
C LYS A 77 -7.36 37.23 -3.88
N PRO A 78 -7.05 38.14 -4.82
CA PRO A 78 -5.86 38.01 -5.66
C PRO A 78 -4.58 37.81 -4.82
N GLY A 79 -3.74 36.84 -5.19
CA GLY A 79 -2.51 36.50 -4.48
C GLY A 79 -2.67 35.55 -3.28
N MET A 80 -3.90 35.19 -2.89
CA MET A 80 -4.14 34.15 -1.87
C MET A 80 -4.23 32.74 -2.48
N PRO A 81 -4.00 31.68 -1.69
CA PRO A 81 -4.31 30.31 -2.09
C PRO A 81 -5.83 30.10 -2.29
N CYS A 82 -6.18 29.16 -3.17
CA CYS A 82 -7.56 28.67 -3.30
C CYS A 82 -7.98 27.93 -2.02
N PRO A 83 -9.28 27.83 -1.72
CA PRO A 83 -9.77 26.93 -0.67
C PRO A 83 -9.25 25.50 -0.85
N GLY A 84 -8.51 25.00 0.13
CA GLY A 84 -7.86 23.68 0.08
C GLY A 84 -6.52 23.63 -0.66
N GLU A 85 -5.98 24.77 -1.07
CA GLU A 85 -4.61 24.92 -1.59
C GLU A 85 -3.63 25.24 -0.46
N ASP A 86 -2.58 24.44 -0.35
CA ASP A 86 -1.45 24.66 0.56
C ASP A 86 -0.13 24.38 -0.18
N LYS A 87 1.03 24.78 0.39
CA LYS A 87 2.33 24.56 -0.25
C LYS A 87 2.66 23.07 -0.45
N SER A 88 2.04 22.17 0.30
CA SER A 88 2.22 20.73 0.15
C SER A 88 1.57 20.18 -1.12
N VAL A 89 0.54 20.83 -1.65
CA VAL A 89 -0.14 20.46 -2.92
C VAL A 89 0.83 20.37 -4.10
N TYR A 90 1.94 21.12 -4.05
CA TYR A 90 2.96 21.18 -5.09
C TYR A 90 4.17 20.27 -4.81
N ARG A 91 4.25 19.65 -3.62
CA ARG A 91 5.24 18.62 -3.28
C ARG A 91 4.86 17.29 -3.95
N ARG A 92 5.81 16.61 -4.59
CA ARG A 92 5.56 15.27 -5.15
C ARG A 92 5.16 14.31 -4.04
N GLY A 93 3.97 13.70 -4.15
CA GLY A 93 3.50 12.65 -3.24
C GLY A 93 2.74 13.11 -1.99
N ALA A 94 2.62 14.41 -1.72
CA ALA A 94 1.90 14.91 -0.53
C ALA A 94 0.36 14.92 -0.69
N ARG A 95 -0.14 14.95 -1.93
CA ARG A 95 -1.53 14.64 -2.30
C ARG A 95 -1.54 13.88 -3.63
N ARG A 96 -2.25 12.77 -3.68
CA ARG A 96 -2.41 11.96 -4.90
C ARG A 96 -3.43 12.64 -5.80
N TRP A 97 -2.93 13.38 -6.78
CA TRP A 97 -3.78 14.04 -7.77
C TRP A 97 -3.91 13.15 -9.00
N ARG A 98 -5.14 12.94 -9.47
CA ARG A 98 -5.41 12.28 -10.74
C ARG A 98 -4.56 12.88 -11.88
N LYS A 99 -3.68 12.06 -12.46
CA LYS A 99 -2.83 12.42 -13.61
C LYS A 99 -3.50 11.99 -14.90
N LEU A 100 -3.74 12.93 -15.81
CA LEU A 100 -4.37 12.67 -17.10
C LEU A 100 -3.43 13.05 -18.24
N TYR A 101 -3.21 12.10 -19.13
CA TYR A 101 -2.31 12.19 -20.27
C TYR A 101 -3.13 12.36 -21.54
N ARG A 102 -3.17 13.57 -22.07
CA ARG A 102 -3.77 13.79 -23.40
C ARG A 102 -2.78 13.30 -24.45
N VAL A 103 -3.19 12.39 -25.32
CA VAL A 103 -2.39 11.94 -26.47
C VAL A 103 -3.31 11.64 -27.64
N ASN A 104 -3.09 12.29 -28.78
CA ASN A 104 -3.83 12.10 -30.02
C ASN A 104 -5.37 12.10 -29.83
N GLY A 105 -5.88 13.07 -29.07
CA GLY A 105 -7.33 13.22 -28.79
C GLY A 105 -7.87 12.33 -27.67
N HIS A 106 -7.13 11.32 -27.21
CA HIS A 106 -7.50 10.49 -26.07
C HIS A 106 -7.04 11.12 -24.76
N LEU A 107 -7.84 10.96 -23.71
CA LEU A 107 -7.46 11.35 -22.36
C LEU A 107 -7.16 10.08 -21.55
N PHE A 108 -5.88 9.75 -21.47
CA PHE A 108 -5.38 8.54 -20.84
C PHE A 108 -5.14 8.74 -19.34
N GLN A 109 -5.52 7.74 -18.56
CA GLN A 109 -5.16 7.61 -17.16
C GLN A 109 -4.25 6.39 -17.02
N ALA A 110 -3.12 6.52 -16.32
CA ALA A 110 -2.24 5.38 -16.07
C ALA A 110 -2.96 4.41 -15.12
N LYS A 111 -3.14 3.16 -15.52
CA LYS A 111 -3.88 2.14 -14.77
C LYS A 111 -3.07 0.86 -14.66
N SER A 112 -3.19 0.16 -13.55
CA SER A 112 -2.83 -1.25 -13.42
C SER A 112 -3.99 -2.10 -13.90
N PHE A 113 -3.72 -3.15 -14.67
CA PHE A 113 -4.76 -4.00 -15.24
C PHE A 113 -4.66 -5.42 -14.69
N ASN A 114 -5.77 -6.14 -14.69
CA ASN A 114 -5.75 -7.55 -14.29
C ASN A 114 -5.05 -8.42 -15.36
N ARG A 115 -4.82 -9.71 -15.04
CA ARG A 115 -4.11 -10.69 -15.90
C ARG A 115 -4.74 -10.93 -17.30
N LYS A 116 -5.87 -10.29 -17.62
CA LYS A 116 -6.62 -10.46 -18.89
C LYS A 116 -6.68 -9.20 -19.77
N ALA A 117 -5.91 -8.15 -19.49
CA ALA A 117 -5.93 -6.93 -20.33
C ALA A 117 -4.99 -7.00 -21.54
N TYR A 118 -5.48 -6.52 -22.69
CA TYR A 118 -4.75 -6.47 -23.97
C TYR A 118 -4.65 -5.04 -24.49
N CYS A 119 -3.51 -4.69 -25.07
CA CYS A 119 -3.26 -3.37 -25.64
C CYS A 119 -3.97 -3.25 -26.99
N GLY A 120 -4.89 -2.29 -27.13
CA GLY A 120 -5.63 -2.03 -28.37
C GLY A 120 -4.79 -1.51 -29.54
N HIS A 121 -3.48 -1.32 -29.35
CA HIS A 121 -2.54 -1.02 -30.43
C HIS A 121 -1.77 -2.27 -30.92
N CYS A 122 -0.97 -2.91 -30.07
CA CYS A 122 -0.16 -4.08 -30.47
C CYS A 122 -0.85 -5.43 -30.23
N SER A 123 -2.04 -5.47 -29.64
CA SER A 123 -2.78 -6.68 -29.26
C SER A 123 -2.07 -7.63 -28.29
N GLU A 124 -0.92 -7.23 -27.73
CA GLU A 124 -0.21 -7.98 -26.70
C GLU A 124 -0.81 -7.70 -25.31
N ARG A 125 -0.55 -8.64 -24.38
CA ARG A 125 -0.97 -8.48 -22.98
C ARG A 125 -0.31 -7.27 -22.32
N ILE A 126 -1.07 -6.57 -21.50
CA ILE A 126 -0.57 -5.53 -20.61
C ILE A 126 -0.22 -6.20 -19.27
N TRP A 127 1.07 -6.27 -18.92
CA TRP A 127 1.57 -6.95 -17.71
C TRP A 127 2.82 -6.24 -17.13
N GLY A 128 3.03 -6.31 -15.80
CA GLY A 128 4.14 -5.68 -15.07
C GLY A 128 3.72 -5.10 -13.70
N LEU A 129 4.65 -4.50 -12.93
CA LEU A 129 4.36 -3.74 -11.70
C LEU A 129 4.44 -2.23 -11.98
N GLY A 130 3.54 -1.41 -11.40
CA GLY A 130 3.61 0.07 -11.45
C GLY A 130 2.91 0.75 -12.64
N GLY A 131 1.58 0.69 -12.70
CA GLY A 131 0.77 1.29 -13.77
C GLY A 131 1.07 0.63 -15.12
N GLN A 132 0.46 -0.52 -15.36
CA GLN A 132 0.79 -1.42 -16.45
C GLN A 132 0.50 -0.84 -17.86
N GLY A 133 -0.42 0.12 -17.95
CA GLY A 133 -0.70 0.83 -19.19
C GLY A 133 -1.56 2.07 -18.98
N TYR A 134 -2.19 2.53 -20.05
CA TYR A 134 -3.07 3.68 -20.08
C TYR A 134 -4.49 3.26 -20.46
N LYS A 135 -5.51 3.71 -19.72
CA LYS A 135 -6.93 3.57 -20.05
C LYS A 135 -7.47 4.94 -20.46
N CYS A 136 -8.07 5.04 -21.64
CA CYS A 136 -8.74 6.28 -22.02
C CYS A 136 -10.00 6.45 -21.17
N ILE A 137 -10.15 7.57 -20.46
CA ILE A 137 -11.31 7.76 -19.58
C ILE A 137 -12.61 7.95 -20.39
N SER A 138 -12.49 8.38 -21.65
CA SER A 138 -13.61 8.63 -22.57
C SER A 138 -14.06 7.36 -23.30
N CYS A 139 -13.17 6.71 -24.08
CA CYS A 139 -13.53 5.54 -24.89
C CYS A 139 -13.14 4.20 -24.27
N LYS A 140 -12.57 4.20 -23.05
CA LYS A 140 -12.12 3.01 -22.31
C LYS A 140 -11.04 2.17 -23.01
N LEU A 141 -10.44 2.67 -24.10
CA LEU A 141 -9.31 2.04 -24.80
C LEU A 141 -8.13 1.80 -23.86
N LEU A 142 -7.62 0.56 -23.84
CA LEU A 142 -6.45 0.16 -23.06
C LEU A 142 -5.22 0.09 -23.97
N VAL A 143 -4.10 0.68 -23.56
CA VAL A 143 -2.84 0.62 -24.31
C VAL A 143 -1.63 0.56 -23.40
N HIS A 144 -0.50 0.01 -23.85
CA HIS A 144 0.75 0.13 -23.09
C HIS A 144 1.20 1.60 -23.00
N LYS A 145 1.96 1.91 -21.95
CA LYS A 145 2.69 3.19 -21.83
C LYS A 145 3.60 3.47 -23.02
N ARG A 146 4.15 2.46 -23.69
CA ARG A 146 4.94 2.64 -24.93
C ARG A 146 4.08 2.88 -26.17
N CYS A 147 2.83 2.41 -26.18
CA CYS A 147 1.97 2.39 -27.36
C CYS A 147 1.04 3.61 -27.48
N HIS A 148 0.75 4.33 -26.39
CA HIS A 148 -0.23 5.43 -26.40
C HIS A 148 0.04 6.54 -27.43
N ARG A 149 1.31 6.83 -27.75
CA ARG A 149 1.70 7.82 -28.77
C ARG A 149 1.53 7.35 -30.21
N LEU A 150 1.35 6.05 -30.41
CA LEU A 150 1.21 5.42 -31.72
C LEU A 150 -0.26 5.33 -32.17
N LEU A 151 -1.19 5.84 -31.37
CA LEU A 151 -2.62 5.81 -31.65
C LEU A 151 -3.04 6.95 -32.60
N PRO A 152 -3.95 6.72 -33.56
CA PRO A 152 -4.47 7.76 -34.45
C PRO A 152 -5.39 8.77 -33.71
N LEU A 153 -5.52 9.99 -34.25
CA LEU A 153 -6.37 11.08 -33.71
C LEU A 153 -7.88 10.78 -33.84
N THR A 154 -8.40 9.82 -33.07
CA THR A 154 -9.78 9.34 -33.22
C THR A 154 -10.42 8.91 -31.89
N CYS A 155 -10.27 9.70 -30.82
CA CYS A 155 -11.06 9.47 -29.61
C CYS A 155 -12.54 9.83 -29.87
N GLN A 156 -13.29 8.92 -30.48
CA GLN A 156 -14.69 9.09 -30.80
C GLN A 156 -15.53 9.04 -29.51
N ARG A 157 -16.09 10.19 -29.12
CA ARG A 157 -17.29 10.22 -28.26
C ARG A 157 -18.46 9.74 -29.13
N LEU A 158 -19.19 8.72 -28.65
CA LEU A 158 -20.43 8.12 -29.20
C LEU A 158 -20.26 7.19 -30.42
N MET A 159 -20.36 5.87 -30.18
CA MET A 159 -21.40 5.00 -30.75
C MET A 159 -21.49 3.66 -29.98
N ASP A 160 -22.70 3.13 -29.90
CA ASP A 160 -23.14 1.89 -29.22
C ASP A 160 -22.48 0.60 -29.76
N PRO A 161 -22.52 -0.51 -29.00
CA PRO A 161 -21.69 -1.69 -29.20
C PRO A 161 -22.24 -2.60 -30.31
N VAL A 162 -21.49 -2.74 -31.40
CA VAL A 162 -21.66 -3.86 -32.35
C VAL A 162 -20.27 -4.41 -32.73
N MET A 163 -19.85 -5.43 -31.97
CA MET A 163 -19.33 -6.78 -32.37
C MET A 163 -18.32 -6.89 -33.55
N PRO A 164 -17.32 -7.81 -33.48
CA PRO A 164 -17.61 -9.24 -33.54
C PRO A 164 -16.86 -10.13 -32.56
N SER A 165 -17.64 -11.01 -31.92
CA SER A 165 -17.22 -12.30 -31.38
C SER A 165 -16.61 -13.13 -32.51
N GLN A 166 -15.41 -13.67 -32.30
CA GLN A 166 -14.89 -14.78 -33.11
C GLN A 166 -14.86 -16.01 -32.21
N GLU A 167 -15.93 -16.78 -32.26
CA GLU A 167 -15.86 -18.22 -31.96
C GLU A 167 -15.32 -18.94 -33.20
N PRO A 168 -14.47 -19.97 -33.02
CA PRO A 168 -13.95 -20.75 -34.14
C PRO A 168 -15.05 -21.68 -34.69
N PRO A 169 -15.18 -21.83 -36.02
CA PRO A 169 -16.17 -22.75 -36.58
C PRO A 169 -15.73 -24.21 -36.40
N ALA A 170 -16.67 -25.02 -35.92
CA ALA A 170 -16.58 -26.47 -35.87
C ALA A 170 -17.03 -27.13 -37.19
N ASP A 171 -16.37 -28.25 -37.48
CA ASP A 171 -16.72 -29.35 -38.39
C ASP A 171 -16.66 -29.15 -39.91
N ALA A 172 -15.55 -29.63 -40.49
CA ALA A 172 -15.56 -30.37 -41.74
C ALA A 172 -14.60 -31.58 -41.67
N LYS A 173 -15.20 -32.76 -41.44
CA LYS A 173 -14.89 -34.11 -41.94
C LYS A 173 -13.41 -34.51 -42.18
N ARG A 174 -12.99 -35.47 -41.35
CA ARG A 174 -12.13 -36.65 -41.60
C ARG A 174 -11.59 -36.81 -43.03
N GLU A 175 -10.26 -36.79 -43.16
CA GLU A 175 -9.51 -37.75 -43.98
C GLU A 175 -8.23 -38.16 -43.23
N GLU A 176 -8.04 -39.47 -43.11
CA GLU A 176 -6.84 -40.14 -42.60
C GLU A 176 -5.72 -40.05 -43.63
N VAL A 177 -4.50 -39.68 -43.23
CA VAL A 177 -3.30 -40.01 -44.01
C VAL A 177 -2.14 -40.34 -43.07
N ASP A 178 -1.56 -41.51 -43.31
CA ASP A 178 -0.44 -42.18 -42.65
C ASP A 178 0.83 -41.34 -42.49
N VAL A 179 1.53 -41.61 -41.37
CA VAL A 179 2.93 -41.24 -41.13
C VAL A 179 3.84 -42.37 -41.64
N PRO A 180 4.94 -42.07 -42.34
CA PRO A 180 6.10 -42.97 -42.39
C PRO A 180 7.28 -42.46 -41.52
N PRO A 181 8.17 -43.37 -41.08
CA PRO A 181 9.00 -43.17 -39.90
C PRO A 181 10.47 -42.81 -40.19
N ASP A 182 11.12 -42.35 -39.11
CA ASP A 182 12.54 -42.43 -38.70
C ASP A 182 13.66 -41.90 -39.62
N ASP A 183 14.54 -41.04 -39.05
CA ASP A 183 15.87 -41.47 -38.60
C ASP A 183 16.82 -40.28 -38.27
N THR A 184 17.41 -40.33 -37.06
CA THR A 184 18.79 -39.90 -36.68
C THR A 184 19.18 -38.40 -36.82
N GLU A 185 19.97 -37.74 -35.96
CA GLU A 185 21.07 -38.14 -35.09
C GLU A 185 21.42 -36.99 -34.10
N ASP A 186 22.24 -37.31 -33.11
CA ASP A 186 22.57 -36.62 -31.85
C ASP A 186 23.19 -35.20 -31.91
N THR A 187 22.98 -34.42 -30.84
CA THR A 187 24.09 -33.97 -29.96
C THR A 187 23.60 -33.41 -28.60
N ASP A 188 24.26 -33.89 -27.56
CA ASP A 188 24.03 -33.77 -26.11
C ASP A 188 24.48 -32.42 -25.51
N GLY A 189 23.83 -32.01 -24.42
CA GLY A 189 24.28 -30.89 -23.59
C GLY A 189 23.25 -30.23 -22.68
N SER A 190 22.59 -30.96 -21.77
CA SER A 190 22.11 -30.45 -20.46
C SER A 190 21.33 -31.49 -19.65
N LYS A 191 22.06 -32.36 -18.93
CA LYS A 191 21.49 -33.26 -17.90
C LYS A 191 21.88 -32.77 -16.50
N THR A 192 21.11 -31.83 -15.95
CA THR A 192 21.06 -31.60 -14.48
C THR A 192 19.76 -30.98 -13.96
N PHE A 193 18.77 -30.68 -14.80
CA PHE A 193 17.50 -30.04 -14.37
C PHE A 193 16.26 -30.95 -14.35
N LEU A 194 16.41 -32.24 -14.73
CA LEU A 194 15.27 -33.14 -14.93
C LEU A 194 15.01 -34.13 -13.80
N ARG A 195 15.76 -34.09 -12.70
CA ARG A 195 15.55 -35.02 -11.56
C ARG A 195 14.59 -34.48 -10.47
N TYR A 196 14.00 -33.30 -10.67
CA TYR A 196 13.04 -32.72 -9.71
C TYR A 196 11.58 -32.74 -10.21
N ARG A 197 11.33 -33.33 -11.39
CA ARG A 197 10.02 -33.25 -12.07
C ARG A 197 9.24 -34.56 -12.14
N GLU A 198 9.83 -35.67 -11.70
CA GLU A 198 9.18 -36.99 -11.71
C GLU A 198 8.53 -37.37 -10.37
N ASP A 199 8.88 -36.70 -9.26
CA ASP A 199 8.27 -36.96 -7.95
C ASP A 199 7.00 -36.11 -7.66
N ILE A 200 6.62 -35.19 -8.56
CA ILE A 200 5.38 -34.39 -8.44
C ILE A 200 4.21 -35.02 -9.20
N LYS A 201 4.48 -35.98 -10.09
CA LYS A 201 3.43 -36.58 -10.94
C LYS A 201 2.70 -37.76 -10.29
N ALA A 202 3.24 -38.31 -9.20
CA ALA A 202 2.64 -39.45 -8.49
C ALA A 202 1.69 -39.07 -7.33
N VAL A 203 1.42 -37.77 -7.11
CA VAL A 203 0.48 -37.29 -6.07
C VAL A 203 -0.80 -36.67 -6.69
N VAL A 204 -0.98 -36.74 -8.02
CA VAL A 204 -2.09 -36.06 -8.72
C VAL A 204 -3.13 -37.02 -9.31
N ASP A 205 -3.02 -38.33 -9.11
CA ASP A 205 -4.00 -39.32 -9.62
C ASP A 205 -4.98 -39.80 -8.54
N GLY A 206 -5.54 -38.89 -7.74
CA GLY A 206 -6.45 -39.24 -6.63
C GLY A 206 -7.51 -38.22 -6.23
N ILE A 207 -7.81 -37.19 -7.04
CA ILE A 207 -8.84 -36.17 -6.72
C ILE A 207 -9.90 -36.04 -7.84
N ASP A 208 -10.08 -37.06 -8.68
CA ASP A 208 -11.28 -37.16 -9.52
C ASP A 208 -12.48 -37.63 -8.67
N GLY A 209 -13.07 -36.69 -7.92
CA GLY A 209 -14.23 -36.97 -7.08
C GLY A 209 -14.83 -35.80 -6.30
N ILE A 210 -14.18 -34.64 -6.22
CA ILE A 210 -14.78 -33.45 -5.59
C ILE A 210 -15.31 -32.53 -6.69
N LYS A 211 -16.60 -32.67 -6.99
CA LYS A 211 -17.35 -31.58 -7.63
C LYS A 211 -17.33 -30.40 -6.66
N LEU A 212 -16.40 -29.46 -6.84
CA LEU A 212 -16.49 -28.15 -6.21
C LEU A 212 -17.83 -27.53 -6.62
N SER A 213 -18.74 -27.38 -5.66
CA SER A 213 -19.97 -26.63 -5.85
C SER A 213 -19.62 -25.18 -6.22
N GLN A 214 -20.19 -24.69 -7.31
CA GLN A 214 -20.20 -23.28 -7.66
C GLN A 214 -20.82 -22.46 -6.51
N GLY A 215 -20.07 -21.49 -5.94
CA GLY A 215 -20.62 -20.28 -5.32
C GLY A 215 -20.74 -20.21 -3.79
N THR A 216 -19.64 -19.98 -3.07
CA THR A 216 -19.67 -19.39 -1.71
C THR A 216 -18.75 -18.20 -1.62
N THR A 217 -19.18 -17.06 -2.17
CA THR A 217 -18.58 -15.75 -1.86
C THR A 217 -19.14 -15.29 -0.51
N LEU A 218 -18.28 -15.13 0.49
CA LEU A 218 -18.66 -14.51 1.77
C LEU A 218 -19.11 -13.07 1.55
N GLY A 219 -20.12 -12.62 2.27
CA GLY A 219 -20.62 -11.25 2.27
C GLY A 219 -20.94 -10.76 3.67
N LEU A 220 -21.35 -9.48 3.78
CA LEU A 220 -21.62 -8.84 5.08
C LEU A 220 -22.70 -9.57 5.88
N GLY A 221 -23.67 -10.20 5.21
CA GLY A 221 -24.75 -10.96 5.85
C GLY A 221 -24.29 -12.20 6.61
N ASP A 222 -23.10 -12.73 6.29
CA ASP A 222 -22.53 -13.92 6.94
C ASP A 222 -21.88 -13.60 8.29
N PHE A 223 -21.72 -12.31 8.62
CA PHE A 223 -21.09 -11.84 9.84
C PHE A 223 -22.10 -11.20 10.79
N GLU A 224 -21.88 -11.42 12.08
CA GLU A 224 -22.46 -10.64 13.16
C GLU A 224 -21.46 -9.55 13.58
N LEU A 225 -21.92 -8.30 13.65
CA LEU A 225 -21.08 -7.17 14.10
C LEU A 225 -21.19 -7.04 15.62
N ILE A 226 -20.08 -7.17 16.34
CA ILE A 226 -20.07 -7.23 17.81
C ILE A 226 -19.67 -5.91 18.44
N ARG A 227 -18.57 -5.30 17.96
CA ARG A 227 -17.99 -4.09 18.59
C ARG A 227 -17.16 -3.28 17.60
N VAL A 228 -17.04 -1.98 17.81
CA VAL A 228 -16.00 -1.17 17.15
C VAL A 228 -14.73 -1.27 18.00
N ILE A 229 -13.62 -1.67 17.39
CA ILE A 229 -12.35 -1.89 18.10
C ILE A 229 -11.23 -0.94 17.64
N GLY A 230 -11.46 -0.17 16.57
CA GLY A 230 -10.50 0.83 16.14
C GLY A 230 -10.96 1.70 14.98
N ARG A 231 -10.24 2.79 14.76
CA ARG A 231 -10.32 3.65 13.57
C ARG A 231 -8.92 3.97 13.07
N GLY A 232 -8.74 3.87 11.76
CA GLY A 232 -7.63 4.48 11.05
C GLY A 232 -8.09 5.70 10.26
N SER A 233 -7.17 6.34 9.55
CA SER A 233 -7.46 7.51 8.70
C SER A 233 -8.50 7.22 7.60
N TYR A 234 -8.56 5.98 7.12
CA TYR A 234 -9.42 5.57 5.99
C TYR A 234 -10.30 4.36 6.30
N ALA A 235 -10.21 3.80 7.51
CA ALA A 235 -10.84 2.54 7.86
C ALA A 235 -11.50 2.56 9.24
N LYS A 236 -12.63 1.86 9.36
CA LYS A 236 -13.23 1.50 10.65
C LYS A 236 -12.97 0.01 10.89
N VAL A 237 -12.55 -0.36 12.09
CA VAL A 237 -12.26 -1.76 12.44
C VAL A 237 -13.31 -2.26 13.42
N LEU A 238 -13.95 -3.37 13.05
CA LEU A 238 -15.03 -3.99 13.82
C LEU A 238 -14.57 -5.37 14.31
N LEU A 239 -14.93 -5.72 15.54
CA LEU A 239 -14.97 -7.10 15.99
C LEU A 239 -16.22 -7.75 15.39
N VAL A 240 -16.02 -8.88 14.72
CA VAL A 240 -17.10 -9.60 14.04
C VAL A 240 -17.04 -11.08 14.35
N ARG A 241 -18.17 -11.76 14.21
CA ARG A 241 -18.28 -13.22 14.32
C ARG A 241 -18.84 -13.80 13.03
N LEU A 242 -18.18 -14.81 12.49
CA LEU A 242 -18.67 -15.55 11.33
C LEU A 242 -19.79 -16.50 11.79
N LYS A 243 -21.02 -16.30 11.30
CA LYS A 243 -22.20 -17.06 11.75
C LYS A 243 -22.14 -18.56 11.44
N LYS A 244 -21.30 -18.96 10.47
CA LYS A 244 -21.18 -20.36 10.05
C LYS A 244 -20.52 -21.23 11.13
N ASN A 245 -19.49 -20.72 11.80
CA ASN A 245 -18.64 -21.47 12.73
C ASN A 245 -18.43 -20.77 14.08
N GLU A 246 -19.12 -19.65 14.33
CA GLU A 246 -18.99 -18.81 15.53
C GLU A 246 -17.58 -18.26 15.78
N GLN A 247 -16.67 -18.31 14.80
CA GLN A 247 -15.31 -17.83 14.95
C GLN A 247 -15.25 -16.30 14.88
N VAL A 248 -14.39 -15.71 15.70
CA VAL A 248 -14.25 -14.27 15.87
C VAL A 248 -13.09 -13.73 15.03
N PHE A 249 -13.31 -12.60 14.36
CA PHE A 249 -12.35 -11.92 13.48
C PHE A 249 -12.38 -10.42 13.70
N ALA A 250 -11.34 -9.73 13.23
CA ALA A 250 -11.39 -8.29 13.03
C ALA A 250 -11.77 -8.01 11.57
N MET A 251 -12.65 -7.05 11.34
CA MET A 251 -13.11 -6.63 10.02
C MET A 251 -12.74 -5.17 9.80
N LYS A 252 -11.76 -4.94 8.93
CA LYS A 252 -11.36 -3.60 8.46
C LYS A 252 -12.30 -3.19 7.33
N VAL A 253 -12.98 -2.07 7.52
CA VAL A 253 -13.99 -1.54 6.59
C VAL A 253 -13.47 -0.23 6.00
N VAL A 254 -13.26 -0.22 4.67
CA VAL A 254 -12.78 0.94 3.92
C VAL A 254 -13.91 1.42 3.01
N LYS A 255 -14.18 2.73 2.99
CA LYS A 255 -15.18 3.28 2.08
C LYS A 255 -14.59 3.45 0.67
N LYS A 256 -15.29 2.93 -0.35
CA LYS A 256 -14.90 3.08 -1.76
C LYS A 256 -14.88 4.55 -2.19
N GLU A 257 -15.71 5.39 -1.57
CA GLU A 257 -15.70 6.83 -1.84
C GLU A 257 -14.35 7.49 -1.55
N LEU A 258 -13.51 6.89 -0.69
CA LEU A 258 -12.18 7.42 -0.35
C LEU A 258 -11.08 6.92 -1.30
N VAL A 259 -11.40 5.97 -2.19
CA VAL A 259 -10.51 5.41 -3.19
C VAL A 259 -10.75 6.18 -4.49
N HIS A 260 -9.99 7.24 -4.70
CA HIS A 260 -10.28 8.22 -5.76
C HIS A 260 -9.41 8.01 -7.01
N ASP A 261 -8.26 7.37 -6.86
CA ASP A 261 -7.30 7.19 -7.94
C ASP A 261 -6.61 5.83 -7.97
N ASP A 262 -5.82 5.64 -9.02
CA ASP A 262 -5.08 4.39 -9.28
C ASP A 262 -4.09 4.03 -8.19
N GLU A 263 -3.53 5.03 -7.50
CA GLU A 263 -2.59 4.76 -6.42
C GLU A 263 -3.34 4.25 -5.17
N ASP A 264 -4.60 4.67 -4.96
CA ASP A 264 -5.47 4.12 -3.91
C ASP A 264 -5.93 2.69 -4.24
N ILE A 265 -6.17 2.37 -5.51
CA ILE A 265 -6.51 1.00 -5.94
C ILE A 265 -5.29 0.08 -5.83
N ASP A 266 -4.12 0.53 -6.34
CA ASP A 266 -2.86 -0.19 -6.19
C ASP A 266 -2.53 -0.41 -4.70
N TRP A 267 -2.88 0.55 -3.83
CA TRP A 267 -2.76 0.43 -2.38
C TRP A 267 -3.63 -0.69 -1.80
N VAL A 268 -4.92 -0.74 -2.14
CA VAL A 268 -5.82 -1.84 -1.70
C VAL A 268 -5.32 -3.20 -2.19
N GLN A 269 -4.85 -3.27 -3.45
CA GLN A 269 -4.33 -4.52 -4.03
C GLN A 269 -3.02 -4.95 -3.39
N THR A 270 -2.10 -4.02 -3.13
CA THR A 270 -0.84 -4.26 -2.40
C THR A 270 -1.14 -4.76 -0.99
N GLU A 271 -2.05 -4.09 -0.27
CA GLU A 271 -2.43 -4.49 1.09
C GLU A 271 -2.97 -5.93 1.11
N LYS A 272 -3.89 -6.28 0.20
CA LYS A 272 -4.39 -7.65 0.02
C LYS A 272 -3.26 -8.64 -0.26
N HIS A 273 -2.33 -8.32 -1.15
CA HIS A 273 -1.24 -9.22 -1.50
C HIS A 273 -0.26 -9.44 -0.34
N VAL A 274 0.08 -8.38 0.40
CA VAL A 274 0.94 -8.49 1.60
C VAL A 274 0.28 -9.36 2.65
N PHE A 275 -1.03 -9.19 2.88
CA PHE A 275 -1.84 -10.02 3.77
C PHE A 275 -1.80 -11.53 3.39
N GLU A 276 -1.89 -11.85 2.10
CA GLU A 276 -1.79 -13.23 1.60
C GLU A 276 -0.42 -13.85 1.93
N GLN A 277 0.66 -13.09 1.77
CA GLN A 277 2.02 -13.56 2.09
C GLN A 277 2.28 -13.65 3.60
N ALA A 278 1.77 -12.68 4.36
CA ALA A 278 1.91 -12.56 5.80
C ALA A 278 1.32 -13.75 6.57
N SER A 279 0.28 -14.40 6.01
CA SER A 279 -0.47 -15.47 6.67
C SER A 279 0.35 -16.72 7.05
N THR A 280 1.60 -16.81 6.61
CA THR A 280 2.51 -17.92 6.96
C THR A 280 3.47 -17.61 8.12
N ASN A 281 3.56 -16.35 8.55
CA ASN A 281 4.46 -15.92 9.62
C ASN A 281 3.68 -15.72 10.93
N PRO A 282 4.15 -16.26 12.08
CA PRO A 282 3.43 -16.20 13.35
C PRO A 282 3.29 -14.78 13.93
N PHE A 283 4.18 -13.86 13.53
CA PHE A 283 4.29 -12.50 14.05
C PHE A 283 3.68 -11.45 13.11
N LEU A 284 2.92 -11.89 12.11
CA LEU A 284 2.17 -11.04 11.19
C LEU A 284 0.68 -11.39 11.32
N VAL A 285 -0.18 -10.38 11.27
CA VAL A 285 -1.64 -10.59 11.19
C VAL A 285 -2.00 -11.20 9.84
N GLY A 286 -2.70 -12.34 9.88
CA GLY A 286 -3.17 -13.05 8.69
C GLY A 286 -4.52 -12.55 8.17
N LEU A 287 -4.77 -12.79 6.87
CA LEU A 287 -6.04 -12.48 6.21
C LEU A 287 -6.90 -13.73 6.06
N HIS A 288 -8.15 -13.64 6.48
CA HIS A 288 -9.15 -14.70 6.29
C HIS A 288 -9.87 -14.56 4.96
N SER A 289 -10.46 -13.39 4.68
CA SER A 289 -11.25 -13.17 3.46
C SER A 289 -11.41 -11.69 3.12
N CYS A 290 -11.63 -11.39 1.85
CA CYS A 290 -12.03 -10.07 1.37
C CYS A 290 -13.37 -10.17 0.63
N PHE A 291 -14.23 -9.17 0.82
CA PHE A 291 -15.48 -9.01 0.07
C PHE A 291 -15.86 -7.52 -0.01
N GLN A 292 -16.85 -7.18 -0.82
CA GLN A 292 -17.25 -5.79 -1.04
C GLN A 292 -18.77 -5.62 -1.13
N THR A 293 -19.21 -4.39 -0.88
CA THR A 293 -20.56 -3.91 -1.23
C THR A 293 -20.44 -2.78 -2.26
N GLU A 294 -21.54 -2.17 -2.68
CA GLU A 294 -21.52 -1.04 -3.61
C GLU A 294 -20.70 0.16 -3.11
N SER A 295 -20.61 0.35 -1.80
CA SER A 295 -19.97 1.51 -1.17
C SER A 295 -18.71 1.21 -0.36
N ARG A 296 -18.42 -0.07 -0.05
CA ARG A 296 -17.36 -0.44 0.91
C ARG A 296 -16.57 -1.67 0.48
N LEU A 297 -15.32 -1.71 0.94
CA LEU A 297 -14.43 -2.86 0.91
C LEU A 297 -14.25 -3.40 2.33
N PHE A 298 -14.23 -4.72 2.46
CA PHE A 298 -14.12 -5.43 3.74
C PHE A 298 -12.94 -6.39 3.69
N LEU A 299 -12.03 -6.24 4.65
CA LEU A 299 -10.93 -7.17 4.88
C LEU A 299 -11.17 -7.84 6.24
N VAL A 300 -11.42 -9.14 6.23
CA VAL A 300 -11.58 -9.97 7.43
C VAL A 300 -10.22 -10.56 7.77
N ILE A 301 -9.69 -10.19 8.92
CA ILE A 301 -8.35 -10.51 9.38
C ILE A 301 -8.41 -11.19 10.76
N GLU A 302 -7.32 -11.83 11.13
CA GLU A 302 -7.17 -12.43 12.47
C GLU A 302 -7.47 -11.40 13.58
N TYR A 303 -8.25 -11.81 14.58
CA TYR A 303 -8.50 -10.99 15.76
C TYR A 303 -7.41 -11.21 16.81
N VAL A 304 -6.75 -10.13 17.21
CA VAL A 304 -5.67 -10.13 18.21
C VAL A 304 -6.12 -9.31 19.41
N ASN A 305 -6.31 -9.95 20.57
CA ASN A 305 -7.08 -9.41 21.70
C ASN A 305 -6.26 -8.97 22.93
N GLY A 306 -4.93 -9.03 22.86
CA GLY A 306 -4.05 -8.54 23.94
C GLY A 306 -3.81 -7.03 23.91
N GLY A 307 -4.45 -6.31 22.99
CA GLY A 307 -4.24 -4.88 22.75
C GLY A 307 -2.98 -4.60 21.92
N ASP A 308 -2.57 -3.35 21.87
CA ASP A 308 -1.35 -2.92 21.20
C ASP A 308 -0.26 -2.46 22.17
N LEU A 309 0.96 -2.34 21.65
CA LEU A 309 2.12 -1.96 22.44
C LEU A 309 2.04 -0.49 22.90
N MET A 310 1.29 0.37 22.22
CA MET A 310 1.03 1.74 22.65
C MET A 310 0.22 1.75 23.96
N PHE A 311 -0.90 1.02 24.01
CA PHE A 311 -1.72 0.85 25.21
C PHE A 311 -0.91 0.24 26.36
N HIS A 312 -0.08 -0.78 26.06
CA HIS A 312 0.82 -1.37 27.04
C HIS A 312 1.84 -0.35 27.60
N MET A 313 2.44 0.46 26.72
CA MET A 313 3.38 1.52 27.09
C MET A 313 2.74 2.63 27.91
N GLN A 314 1.49 3.01 27.64
CA GLN A 314 0.77 4.00 28.44
C GLN A 314 0.58 3.54 29.89
N ARG A 315 0.38 2.23 30.12
CA ARG A 315 0.23 1.65 31.47
C ARG A 315 1.57 1.46 32.18
N GLN A 316 2.57 0.91 31.49
CA GLN A 316 3.88 0.59 32.08
C GLN A 316 4.84 1.79 32.13
N ARG A 317 4.59 2.83 31.32
CA ARG A 317 5.44 3.99 31.05
C ARG A 317 6.78 3.66 30.40
N LYS A 318 7.46 2.59 30.81
CA LYS A 318 8.77 2.15 30.35
C LYS A 318 8.90 0.64 30.55
N LEU A 319 9.48 -0.06 29.59
CA LEU A 319 9.76 -1.50 29.68
C LEU A 319 11.19 -1.78 30.18
N PRO A 320 11.39 -2.89 30.90
CA PRO A 320 12.72 -3.44 31.13
C PRO A 320 13.41 -3.81 29.81
N GLU A 321 14.74 -3.72 29.77
CA GLU A 321 15.51 -4.03 28.55
C GLU A 321 15.28 -5.45 28.04
N ASP A 322 15.03 -6.41 28.94
CA ASP A 322 14.76 -7.80 28.57
C ASP A 322 13.41 -7.95 27.86
N HIS A 323 12.40 -7.16 28.25
CA HIS A 323 11.09 -7.14 27.57
C HIS A 323 11.22 -6.49 26.19
N ALA A 324 11.89 -5.33 26.13
CA ALA A 324 12.15 -4.64 24.87
C ALA A 324 12.98 -5.50 23.90
N ARG A 325 13.93 -6.31 24.41
CA ARG A 325 14.72 -7.26 23.61
C ARG A 325 13.85 -8.35 23.01
N PHE A 326 12.94 -8.93 23.80
CA PHE A 326 12.03 -9.98 23.33
C PHE A 326 11.16 -9.46 22.18
N TYR A 327 10.43 -8.37 22.40
CA TYR A 327 9.57 -7.79 21.35
C TYR A 327 10.35 -7.31 20.13
N ALA A 328 11.51 -6.67 20.33
CA ALA A 328 12.35 -6.26 19.20
C ALA A 328 12.84 -7.46 18.38
N ALA A 329 13.13 -8.61 19.01
CA ALA A 329 13.56 -9.80 18.30
C ALA A 329 12.43 -10.43 17.47
N GLU A 330 11.20 -10.45 17.97
CA GLU A 330 10.03 -10.90 17.19
C GLU A 330 9.73 -9.97 16.02
N ILE A 331 9.79 -8.64 16.25
CA ILE A 331 9.64 -7.64 15.18
C ILE A 331 10.74 -7.80 14.13
N CYS A 332 11.98 -8.08 14.53
CA CYS A 332 13.07 -8.39 13.61
C CYS A 332 12.76 -9.59 12.70
N ILE A 333 12.17 -10.68 13.24
CA ILE A 333 11.76 -11.85 12.45
C ILE A 333 10.65 -11.46 11.46
N ALA A 334 9.63 -10.74 11.92
CA ALA A 334 8.51 -10.28 11.10
C ALA A 334 8.97 -9.38 9.94
N LEU A 335 9.83 -8.39 10.23
CA LEU A 335 10.39 -7.48 9.22
C LEU A 335 11.30 -8.22 8.23
N ASN A 336 12.19 -9.09 8.72
CA ASN A 336 13.07 -9.85 7.82
C ASN A 336 12.27 -10.74 6.87
N PHE A 337 11.20 -11.39 7.35
CA PHE A 337 10.30 -12.15 6.50
C PHE A 337 9.69 -11.29 5.37
N LEU A 338 9.22 -10.08 5.68
CA LEU A 338 8.72 -9.15 4.67
C LEU A 338 9.82 -8.73 3.69
N HIS A 339 11.02 -8.42 4.19
CA HIS A 339 12.16 -8.00 3.37
C HIS A 339 12.62 -9.10 2.40
N GLU A 340 12.65 -10.36 2.84
CA GLU A 340 12.96 -11.52 1.99
C GLU A 340 11.93 -11.73 0.86
N LYS A 341 10.70 -11.27 1.07
CA LYS A 341 9.64 -11.25 0.05
C LYS A 341 9.66 -9.99 -0.82
N GLY A 342 10.60 -9.08 -0.58
CA GLY A 342 10.70 -7.82 -1.31
C GLY A 342 9.64 -6.79 -0.90
N ILE A 343 9.24 -6.80 0.37
CA ILE A 343 8.23 -5.90 0.93
C ILE A 343 8.88 -5.00 1.98
N ILE A 344 8.76 -3.67 1.83
CA ILE A 344 9.11 -2.69 2.87
C ILE A 344 7.83 -2.35 3.64
N TYR A 345 7.86 -2.37 4.98
CA TYR A 345 6.66 -2.20 5.81
C TYR A 345 6.24 -0.73 5.97
N ARG A 346 7.18 0.18 6.24
CA ARG A 346 7.06 1.65 6.25
C ARG A 346 6.12 2.30 7.28
N ASP A 347 5.43 1.55 8.12
CA ASP A 347 4.59 2.12 9.19
C ASP A 347 4.73 1.37 10.53
N LEU A 348 5.97 1.04 10.90
CA LEU A 348 6.27 0.52 12.23
C LEU A 348 6.16 1.63 13.28
N LYS A 349 5.25 1.40 14.23
CA LYS A 349 4.98 2.24 15.41
C LYS A 349 4.34 1.41 16.51
N LEU A 350 4.30 1.93 17.73
CA LEU A 350 3.72 1.23 18.89
C LEU A 350 2.28 0.74 18.64
N ASP A 351 1.45 1.55 17.98
CA ASP A 351 0.03 1.25 17.70
C ASP A 351 -0.15 0.07 16.73
N ASN A 352 0.84 -0.19 15.87
CA ASN A 352 0.79 -1.25 14.85
C ASN A 352 1.45 -2.56 15.30
N VAL A 353 1.94 -2.63 16.55
CA VAL A 353 2.47 -3.84 17.17
C VAL A 353 1.43 -4.37 18.16
N LEU A 354 0.62 -5.33 17.72
CA LEU A 354 -0.40 -5.96 18.56
C LEU A 354 0.23 -7.04 19.45
N LEU A 355 -0.40 -7.36 20.57
CA LEU A 355 -0.07 -8.49 21.43
C LEU A 355 -1.18 -9.52 21.38
N ASP A 356 -0.84 -10.79 21.15
CA ASP A 356 -1.82 -11.88 21.27
C ASP A 356 -2.07 -12.28 22.73
N HIS A 357 -2.99 -13.22 22.94
CA HIS A 357 -3.38 -13.72 24.27
C HIS A 357 -2.24 -14.39 25.06
N GLU A 358 -1.15 -14.78 24.41
CA GLU A 358 0.05 -15.35 25.06
C GLU A 358 1.11 -14.28 25.32
N GLY A 359 1.01 -13.12 24.65
CA GLY A 359 1.91 -11.98 24.80
C GLY A 359 2.93 -11.84 23.69
N HIS A 360 2.81 -12.62 22.60
CA HIS A 360 3.67 -12.48 21.43
C HIS A 360 3.16 -11.36 20.53
N ILE A 361 4.08 -10.71 19.80
CA ILE A 361 3.69 -9.62 18.92
C ILE A 361 3.05 -10.11 17.62
N LYS A 362 2.17 -9.29 17.04
CA LYS A 362 1.74 -9.38 15.65
C LYS A 362 1.75 -8.00 15.01
N LEU A 363 2.50 -7.82 13.91
CA LEU A 363 2.42 -6.60 13.12
C LEU A 363 1.11 -6.58 12.32
N THR A 364 0.48 -5.41 12.25
CA THR A 364 -0.78 -5.19 11.52
C THR A 364 -0.68 -4.00 10.56
N ASP A 365 -1.78 -3.65 9.90
CA ASP A 365 -1.90 -2.47 9.03
C ASP A 365 -0.85 -2.37 7.91
N TYR A 366 -0.97 -3.23 6.90
CA TYR A 366 -0.06 -3.26 5.75
C TYR A 366 -0.33 -2.18 4.70
N GLY A 367 -1.23 -1.23 4.96
CA GLY A 367 -1.57 -0.18 4.00
C GLY A 367 -0.33 0.59 3.51
N MET A 368 0.64 0.86 4.37
CA MET A 368 1.83 1.61 3.95
C MET A 368 2.90 0.75 3.27
N CYS A 369 2.69 -0.55 3.07
CA CYS A 369 3.72 -1.42 2.52
C CYS A 369 4.12 -1.05 1.08
N LYS A 370 5.35 -1.40 0.70
CA LYS A 370 5.84 -1.36 -0.67
C LYS A 370 6.36 -2.72 -1.07
N GLU A 371 5.67 -3.38 -1.99
CA GLU A 371 6.07 -4.68 -2.54
C GLU A 371 6.93 -4.55 -3.82
N GLY A 372 7.48 -5.69 -4.24
CA GLY A 372 8.19 -5.83 -5.50
C GLY A 372 9.61 -5.27 -5.48
N ILE A 373 10.18 -5.02 -4.30
CA ILE A 373 11.53 -4.50 -4.11
C ILE A 373 12.52 -5.66 -4.21
N ARG A 374 13.33 -5.69 -5.27
CA ARG A 374 14.42 -6.67 -5.42
C ARG A 374 15.67 -6.19 -4.70
N PRO A 375 16.66 -7.08 -4.46
CA PRO A 375 17.95 -6.66 -3.93
C PRO A 375 18.58 -5.54 -4.78
N GLY A 376 18.78 -4.36 -4.18
CA GLY A 376 19.31 -3.17 -4.84
C GLY A 376 18.26 -2.22 -5.41
N ASP A 377 16.99 -2.62 -5.50
CA ASP A 377 15.90 -1.72 -5.87
C ASP A 377 15.57 -0.76 -4.72
N THR A 378 15.05 0.41 -5.07
CA THR A 378 14.66 1.46 -4.12
C THR A 378 13.30 2.05 -4.49
N THR A 379 12.72 2.81 -3.56
CA THR A 379 11.51 3.60 -3.76
C THR A 379 11.69 5.00 -3.18
N SER A 380 10.79 5.93 -3.49
CA SER A 380 10.91 7.35 -3.11
C SER A 380 9.60 7.99 -2.64
N THR A 381 8.60 7.17 -2.31
CA THR A 381 7.35 7.69 -1.75
C THR A 381 7.61 8.28 -0.38
N PHE A 382 7.26 9.55 -0.15
CA PHE A 382 7.26 10.13 1.18
C PHE A 382 6.05 9.62 1.98
N CYS A 383 6.27 8.76 2.97
CA CYS A 383 5.21 8.17 3.79
C CYS A 383 5.75 7.72 5.16
N GLY A 384 4.84 7.30 6.04
CA GLY A 384 5.13 6.83 7.39
C GLY A 384 4.62 7.81 8.46
N THR A 385 4.63 7.36 9.71
CA THR A 385 4.22 8.16 10.86
C THR A 385 5.34 9.13 11.27
N PRO A 386 5.10 10.46 11.43
CA PRO A 386 6.14 11.49 11.57
C PRO A 386 7.31 11.17 12.51
N ASN A 387 7.03 10.63 13.70
CA ASN A 387 8.06 10.28 14.70
C ASN A 387 8.98 9.12 14.28
N TYR A 388 8.56 8.29 13.34
CA TYR A 388 9.28 7.09 12.90
C TYR A 388 9.88 7.24 11.49
N ILE A 389 9.65 8.37 10.81
CA ILE A 389 10.18 8.59 9.46
C ILE A 389 11.71 8.63 9.51
N ALA A 390 12.34 7.86 8.62
CA ALA A 390 13.80 7.78 8.52
C ALA A 390 14.42 9.04 7.88
N PRO A 391 15.66 9.41 8.25
CA PRO A 391 16.33 10.60 7.71
C PRO A 391 16.45 10.64 6.20
N GLU A 392 16.66 9.50 5.53
CA GLU A 392 16.74 9.41 4.07
C GLU A 392 15.40 9.76 3.37
N ILE A 393 14.26 9.39 3.97
CA ILE A 393 12.93 9.79 3.46
C ILE A 393 12.77 11.31 3.57
N LEU A 394 13.16 11.89 4.71
CA LEU A 394 13.08 13.34 4.95
C LEU A 394 14.00 14.14 4.02
N ARG A 395 15.13 13.57 3.61
CA ARG A 395 16.04 14.15 2.60
C ARG A 395 15.53 14.00 1.16
N GLY A 396 14.44 13.25 0.95
CA GLY A 396 13.92 12.95 -0.39
C GLY A 396 14.81 12.00 -1.19
N GLU A 397 15.62 11.19 -0.51
CA GLU A 397 16.48 10.18 -1.12
C GLU A 397 15.65 8.94 -1.48
N ASP A 398 16.10 8.21 -2.49
CA ASP A 398 15.61 6.87 -2.76
C ASP A 398 16.03 5.94 -1.60
N TYR A 399 15.11 5.11 -1.12
CA TYR A 399 15.30 4.26 0.05
C TYR A 399 14.83 2.82 -0.18
N GLY A 400 15.33 1.90 0.64
CA GLY A 400 14.96 0.49 0.63
C GLY A 400 14.50 0.03 2.01
N PHE A 401 14.84 -1.20 2.39
CA PHE A 401 14.49 -1.81 3.69
C PHE A 401 15.07 -1.07 4.91
N SER A 402 16.04 -0.17 4.72
CA SER A 402 16.72 0.59 5.79
C SER A 402 15.77 1.39 6.68
N VAL A 403 14.63 1.82 6.14
CA VAL A 403 13.66 2.66 6.84
C VAL A 403 12.93 1.91 7.95
N ASP A 404 12.70 0.60 7.78
CA ASP A 404 12.07 -0.23 8.80
C ASP A 404 13.01 -0.47 9.99
N TRP A 405 14.30 -0.65 9.72
CA TRP A 405 15.32 -0.79 10.78
C TRP A 405 15.52 0.50 11.59
N TRP A 406 15.37 1.66 10.94
CA TRP A 406 15.32 2.94 11.65
C TRP A 406 14.10 3.02 12.57
N ALA A 407 12.90 2.72 12.04
CA ALA A 407 11.66 2.75 12.82
C ALA A 407 11.72 1.80 14.01
N LEU A 408 12.35 0.61 13.85
CA LEU A 408 12.61 -0.30 14.96
C LEU A 408 13.51 0.34 16.02
N GLY A 409 14.56 1.06 15.62
CA GLY A 409 15.41 1.81 16.54
C GLY A 409 14.63 2.85 17.37
N VAL A 410 13.68 3.56 16.73
CA VAL A 410 12.81 4.53 17.40
C VAL A 410 11.90 3.83 18.40
N LEU A 411 11.23 2.75 17.97
CA LEU A 411 10.33 1.95 18.80
C LEU A 411 11.06 1.33 20.00
N MET A 412 12.26 0.79 19.79
CA MET A 412 13.13 0.29 20.86
C MET A 412 13.53 1.38 21.86
N PHE A 413 13.82 2.59 21.38
CA PHE A 413 14.11 3.72 22.26
C PHE A 413 12.88 4.05 23.10
N GLU A 414 11.69 4.12 22.52
CA GLU A 414 10.45 4.41 23.24
C GLU A 414 10.14 3.36 24.29
N MET A 415 10.23 2.07 23.96
CA MET A 415 10.06 0.98 24.93
C MET A 415 11.01 1.14 26.12
N MET A 416 12.30 1.39 25.85
CA MET A 416 13.33 1.43 26.89
C MET A 416 13.48 2.80 27.58
N ALA A 417 12.99 3.90 27.03
CA ALA A 417 13.13 5.24 27.61
C ALA A 417 11.80 5.83 28.09
N GLY A 418 10.68 5.28 27.63
CA GLY A 418 9.32 5.73 27.94
C GLY A 418 8.91 7.03 27.25
N ARG A 419 9.62 7.43 26.20
CA ARG A 419 9.40 8.67 25.43
C ARG A 419 10.08 8.59 24.07
N SER A 420 9.68 9.45 23.13
CA SER A 420 10.31 9.51 21.80
C SER A 420 11.77 9.98 21.91
N PRO A 421 12.69 9.48 21.06
CA PRO A 421 14.05 10.01 20.97
C PRO A 421 14.10 11.46 20.47
N PHE A 422 13.01 11.96 19.87
CA PHE A 422 12.88 13.29 19.31
C PHE A 422 12.01 14.22 20.16
N ASP A 423 11.52 13.75 21.31
CA ASP A 423 10.75 14.58 22.23
C ASP A 423 11.58 15.77 22.71
N ILE A 424 11.15 16.96 22.29
CA ILE A 424 11.71 18.23 22.75
C ILE A 424 10.65 18.85 23.63
N ILE A 425 10.88 18.77 24.93
CA ILE A 425 10.07 19.50 25.91
C ILE A 425 10.42 20.99 25.74
N THR A 426 9.50 21.76 25.15
CA THR A 426 9.64 23.19 24.93
C THR A 426 8.29 23.87 25.11
N ASP A 427 8.30 25.01 25.81
CA ASP A 427 7.10 25.83 26.02
C ASP A 427 6.76 26.69 24.79
N ASN A 428 7.55 26.60 23.72
CA ASN A 428 7.35 27.36 22.49
C ASN A 428 6.42 26.61 21.51
N PRO A 429 5.21 27.13 21.21
CA PRO A 429 4.26 26.48 20.31
C PRO A 429 4.80 26.23 18.89
N ASP A 430 5.69 27.11 18.40
CA ASP A 430 6.27 27.00 17.05
C ASP A 430 7.16 25.75 16.89
N MET A 431 7.62 25.18 18.01
CA MET A 431 8.45 23.98 18.03
C MET A 431 7.63 22.67 18.15
N ASN A 432 6.31 22.74 18.19
CA ASN A 432 5.42 21.56 18.15
C ASN A 432 4.90 21.26 16.73
N THR A 433 5.64 21.69 15.70
CA THR A 433 5.31 21.48 14.28
C THR A 433 6.02 20.25 13.73
N GLU A 434 5.42 19.60 12.73
CA GLU A 434 6.03 18.46 12.04
C GLU A 434 7.35 18.86 11.35
N GLU A 435 7.42 20.07 10.78
CA GLU A 435 8.63 20.60 10.18
C GLU A 435 9.79 20.68 11.17
N TYR A 436 9.52 21.12 12.40
CA TYR A 436 10.54 21.16 13.45
C TYR A 436 10.97 19.75 13.88
N LEU A 437 10.03 18.82 14.03
CA LEU A 437 10.33 17.42 14.29
C LEU A 437 11.23 16.82 13.20
N PHE A 438 10.94 17.08 11.93
CA PHE A 438 11.76 16.61 10.81
C PHE A 438 13.18 17.20 10.84
N GLN A 439 13.32 18.49 11.16
CA GLN A 439 14.62 19.10 11.36
C GLN A 439 15.40 18.42 12.50
N VAL A 440 14.72 18.07 13.59
CA VAL A 440 15.31 17.39 14.75
C VAL A 440 15.81 16.01 14.38
N ILE A 441 15.00 15.23 13.65
CA ILE A 441 15.36 13.91 13.12
C ILE A 441 16.61 14.03 12.23
N LEU A 442 16.69 15.04 11.37
CA LEU A 442 17.82 15.25 10.45
C LEU A 442 19.09 15.73 11.15
N GLU A 443 18.99 16.69 12.06
CA GLU A 443 20.16 17.44 12.54
C GLU A 443 20.61 17.06 13.95
N LYS A 444 19.67 16.84 14.89
CA LYS A 444 20.04 16.66 16.30
C LYS A 444 20.62 15.27 16.59
N PRO A 445 21.72 15.17 17.35
CA PRO A 445 22.22 13.87 17.79
C PRO A 445 21.30 13.27 18.85
N ILE A 446 20.99 11.98 18.71
CA ILE A 446 20.11 11.27 19.64
C ILE A 446 20.88 11.01 20.94
N ARG A 447 20.29 11.43 22.06
CA ARG A 447 20.89 11.31 23.39
C ARG A 447 20.32 10.08 24.11
N ILE A 448 21.11 9.01 24.16
CA ILE A 448 20.74 7.79 24.89
C ILE A 448 20.77 8.05 26.41
N PRO A 449 19.70 7.71 27.17
CA PRO A 449 19.68 7.86 28.62
C PRO A 449 20.80 7.06 29.31
N ARG A 450 21.45 7.67 30.31
CA ARG A 450 22.52 7.01 31.10
C ARG A 450 22.05 5.81 31.92
N SER A 451 20.73 5.68 32.10
CA SER A 451 20.10 4.55 32.79
C SER A 451 20.04 3.28 31.94
N LEU A 452 20.31 3.36 30.64
CA LEU A 452 20.38 2.19 29.76
C LEU A 452 21.76 1.55 29.80
N SER A 453 21.78 0.22 29.65
CA SER A 453 23.01 -0.56 29.59
C SER A 453 23.84 -0.19 28.36
N VAL A 454 25.14 -0.49 28.42
CA VAL A 454 26.05 -0.29 27.28
C VAL A 454 25.57 -1.06 26.03
N LYS A 455 24.97 -2.24 26.23
CA LYS A 455 24.43 -3.07 25.14
C LYS A 455 23.20 -2.42 24.50
N ALA A 456 22.27 -1.90 25.31
CA ALA A 456 21.11 -1.16 24.85
C ALA A 456 21.52 0.14 24.12
N ALA A 457 22.48 0.88 24.68
CA ALA A 457 23.01 2.07 24.01
C ALA A 457 23.69 1.74 22.67
N SER A 458 24.40 0.61 22.59
CA SER A 458 25.03 0.14 21.36
C SER A 458 24.01 -0.19 20.27
N VAL A 459 22.97 -0.97 20.60
CA VAL A 459 21.96 -1.38 19.59
C VAL A 459 21.17 -0.18 19.10
N LEU A 460 20.79 0.74 19.99
CA LEU A 460 20.08 1.97 19.63
C LEU A 460 20.92 2.85 18.70
N LYS A 461 22.23 3.02 18.98
CA LYS A 461 23.13 3.76 18.08
C LYS A 461 23.27 3.10 16.71
N GLY A 462 23.24 1.76 16.65
CA GLY A 462 23.30 1.01 15.41
C GLY A 462 22.05 1.24 14.54
N PHE A 463 20.86 1.06 15.09
CA PHE A 463 19.61 1.26 14.35
C PHE A 463 19.31 2.73 14.05
N LEU A 464 19.65 3.64 14.97
CA LEU A 464 19.42 5.08 14.82
C LEU A 464 20.60 5.80 14.17
N ASN A 465 21.38 5.08 13.35
CA ASN A 465 22.38 5.70 12.48
C ASN A 465 21.67 6.45 11.34
N LYS A 466 21.97 7.74 11.18
CA LYS A 466 21.33 8.58 10.16
C LYS A 466 21.82 8.24 8.74
N ASP A 467 22.98 7.63 8.60
CA ASP A 467 23.42 7.06 7.33
C ASP A 467 22.85 5.63 7.20
N PRO A 468 21.94 5.36 6.24
CA PRO A 468 21.37 4.04 6.05
C PRO A 468 22.42 2.97 5.70
N LYS A 469 23.58 3.33 5.13
CA LYS A 469 24.63 2.36 4.78
C LYS A 469 25.39 1.83 5.99
N GLU A 470 25.51 2.66 7.03
CA GLU A 470 26.18 2.34 8.29
C GLU A 470 25.19 1.91 9.39
N ARG A 471 23.90 1.78 9.03
CA ARG A 471 22.83 1.40 9.94
C ARG A 471 22.82 -0.11 10.14
N LEU A 472 22.64 -0.53 11.40
CA LEU A 472 22.48 -1.93 11.75
C LEU A 472 21.29 -2.54 10.99
N GLY A 473 21.50 -3.70 10.36
CA GLY A 473 20.48 -4.34 9.52
C GLY A 473 20.60 -4.05 8.02
N CYS A 474 21.38 -3.04 7.62
CA CYS A 474 21.41 -2.56 6.24
C CYS A 474 22.62 -3.05 5.41
N GLN A 475 23.54 -3.81 6.00
CA GLN A 475 24.65 -4.38 5.26
C GLN A 475 24.15 -5.42 4.25
N VAL A 476 24.50 -5.26 2.98
CA VAL A 476 23.91 -6.03 1.86
C VAL A 476 24.08 -7.55 2.03
N GLN A 477 25.19 -8.00 2.61
CA GLN A 477 25.50 -9.43 2.74
C GLN A 477 25.16 -10.00 4.13
N THR A 478 25.17 -9.16 5.17
CA THR A 478 25.13 -9.62 6.56
C THR A 478 24.01 -8.98 7.38
N GLY A 479 23.16 -8.11 6.79
CA GLY A 479 22.24 -7.24 7.51
C GLY A 479 21.49 -7.90 8.67
N PHE A 480 20.68 -8.93 8.39
CA PHE A 480 19.95 -9.64 9.44
C PHE A 480 20.85 -10.45 10.39
N THR A 481 21.96 -11.00 9.87
CA THR A 481 22.94 -11.73 10.70
C THR A 481 23.65 -10.81 11.70
N ASP A 482 23.91 -9.56 11.32
CA ASP A 482 24.49 -8.53 12.19
C ASP A 482 23.54 -8.17 13.33
N ILE A 483 22.23 -8.14 13.06
CA ILE A 483 21.21 -7.98 14.09
C ILE A 483 21.23 -9.19 15.04
N LYS A 484 21.14 -10.42 14.51
CA LYS A 484 21.11 -11.65 15.33
C LYS A 484 22.34 -11.79 16.23
N SER A 485 23.51 -11.37 15.75
CA SER A 485 24.79 -11.46 16.47
C SER A 485 25.08 -10.27 17.39
N HIS A 486 24.32 -9.18 17.30
CA HIS A 486 24.56 -8.00 18.13
C HIS A 486 24.44 -8.34 19.63
N THR A 487 25.35 -7.82 20.44
CA THR A 487 25.48 -8.18 21.88
C THR A 487 24.22 -7.96 22.72
N PHE A 488 23.34 -7.07 22.28
CA PHE A 488 22.03 -6.84 22.90
C PHE A 488 21.11 -8.07 22.77
N PHE A 489 21.15 -8.80 21.65
CA PHE A 489 20.31 -9.98 21.38
C PHE A 489 20.95 -11.31 21.78
N ARG A 490 22.12 -11.31 22.43
CA ARG A 490 22.89 -12.52 22.78
C ARG A 490 22.09 -13.62 23.50
N ASN A 491 21.06 -13.25 24.26
CA ASN A 491 20.24 -14.19 25.04
C ASN A 491 18.96 -14.65 24.32
N ILE A 492 18.79 -14.27 23.05
CA ILE A 492 17.67 -14.73 22.22
C ILE A 492 18.09 -15.99 21.48
N ASP A 493 17.34 -17.08 21.70
CA ASP A 493 17.37 -18.23 20.82
C ASP A 493 16.38 -17.96 19.68
N TRP A 494 16.93 -17.58 18.52
CA TRP A 494 16.12 -17.14 17.39
C TRP A 494 15.27 -18.25 16.78
N ASP A 495 15.73 -19.51 16.87
CA ASP A 495 15.01 -20.65 16.29
C ASP A 495 13.82 -21.05 17.18
N GLN A 496 13.99 -20.99 18.51
CA GLN A 496 12.89 -21.17 19.46
C GLN A 496 11.92 -19.99 19.39
N LEU A 497 12.43 -18.76 19.24
CA LEU A 497 11.59 -17.57 19.12
C LEU A 497 10.70 -17.65 17.88
N GLU A 498 11.25 -17.99 16.72
CA GLU A 498 10.49 -18.12 15.46
C GLU A 498 9.36 -19.16 15.54
N LYS A 499 9.53 -20.20 16.37
CA LYS A 499 8.52 -21.23 16.63
C LYS A 499 7.55 -20.89 17.77
N LYS A 500 7.67 -19.69 18.37
CA LYS A 500 6.94 -19.28 19.59
C LYS A 500 7.13 -20.24 20.78
N GLU A 501 8.30 -20.87 20.89
CA GLU A 501 8.64 -21.77 22.01
C GLU A 501 9.19 -21.00 23.23
N MET A 502 9.64 -19.76 23.04
CA MET A 502 10.06 -18.89 24.12
C MET A 502 8.85 -18.21 24.79
N THR A 503 8.75 -18.27 26.12
CA THR A 503 7.65 -17.61 26.85
C THR A 503 7.76 -16.08 26.77
N ALA A 504 6.66 -15.42 26.38
CA ALA A 504 6.58 -13.96 26.35
C ALA A 504 6.73 -13.35 27.76
N PRO A 505 7.38 -12.17 27.87
CA PRO A 505 7.70 -11.54 29.16
C PRO A 505 6.48 -10.90 29.85
N PHE A 506 5.40 -10.69 29.11
CA PHE A 506 4.14 -10.18 29.64
C PHE A 506 2.99 -10.89 28.94
N LYS A 507 2.08 -11.46 29.73
CA LYS A 507 0.85 -12.06 29.24
C LYS A 507 -0.31 -11.08 29.47
N PRO A 508 -1.00 -10.61 28.41
CA PRO A 508 -2.16 -9.74 28.56
C PRO A 508 -3.24 -10.39 29.43
N GLN A 509 -3.94 -9.56 30.21
CA GLN A 509 -5.11 -10.01 30.96
C GLN A 509 -6.33 -9.97 30.03
N ILE A 510 -7.04 -11.08 29.96
CA ILE A 510 -8.28 -11.23 29.19
C ILE A 510 -9.31 -11.76 30.17
N SER A 511 -10.27 -10.90 30.53
CA SER A 511 -11.26 -11.15 31.58
C SER A 511 -12.67 -11.40 31.03
N ASP A 512 -13.00 -10.87 29.84
CA ASP A 512 -14.25 -11.14 29.14
C ASP A 512 -14.04 -12.05 27.91
N GLU A 513 -15.14 -12.47 27.27
CA GLU A 513 -15.15 -13.37 26.10
C GLU A 513 -14.30 -12.86 24.93
N TYR A 514 -14.07 -11.54 24.84
CA TYR A 514 -13.46 -10.88 23.70
C TYR A 514 -12.13 -10.18 24.03
N GLY A 515 -11.81 -9.90 25.29
CA GLY A 515 -10.67 -9.08 25.73
C GLY A 515 -10.84 -7.59 25.41
N LEU A 516 -12.07 -7.05 25.45
CA LEU A 516 -12.34 -5.66 25.03
C LEU A 516 -11.72 -4.60 25.95
N GLU A 517 -11.31 -4.95 27.17
CA GLU A 517 -10.62 -4.06 28.10
C GLU A 517 -9.22 -3.64 27.63
N ASN A 518 -8.65 -4.35 26.66
CA ASN A 518 -7.37 -4.04 26.07
C ASN A 518 -7.48 -3.08 24.87
N PHE A 519 -8.70 -2.61 24.55
CA PHE A 519 -8.97 -1.65 23.48
C PHE A 519 -9.42 -0.30 24.06
N ASP A 520 -9.12 0.77 23.35
CA ASP A 520 -9.50 2.11 23.78
C ASP A 520 -11.03 2.26 23.83
N THR A 521 -11.53 2.66 24.99
CA THR A 521 -12.94 2.91 25.25
C THR A 521 -13.57 3.95 24.32
N GLN A 522 -12.77 4.84 23.71
CA GLN A 522 -13.29 5.77 22.70
C GLN A 522 -13.88 5.02 21.49
N PHE A 523 -13.36 3.83 21.17
CA PHE A 523 -13.86 2.98 20.09
C PHE A 523 -14.92 2.01 20.59
N THR A 524 -14.71 1.32 21.71
CA THR A 524 -15.66 0.29 22.17
C THR A 524 -17.01 0.87 22.59
N ASN A 525 -17.07 2.16 22.92
CA ASN A 525 -18.30 2.90 23.17
C ASN A 525 -19.00 3.42 21.90
N GLU A 526 -18.36 3.36 20.72
CA GLU A 526 -19.03 3.71 19.46
C GLU A 526 -20.18 2.75 19.16
N PRO A 527 -21.26 3.24 18.52
CA PRO A 527 -22.33 2.38 18.06
C PRO A 527 -21.82 1.39 17.01
N VAL A 528 -22.25 0.13 17.16
CA VAL A 528 -21.89 -1.00 16.29
C VAL A 528 -22.70 -0.94 15.01
N GLN A 529 -22.43 0.08 14.20
CA GLN A 529 -23.07 0.29 12.91
C GLN A 529 -22.08 0.86 11.91
N LEU A 530 -22.31 0.51 10.64
CA LEU A 530 -21.69 1.20 9.51
C LEU A 530 -22.40 2.54 9.31
N THR A 531 -21.65 3.54 8.85
CA THR A 531 -22.27 4.80 8.43
C THR A 531 -23.26 4.54 7.29
N PRO A 532 -24.44 5.16 7.26
CA PRO A 532 -25.37 5.01 6.15
C PRO A 532 -24.75 5.39 4.80
N ASP A 533 -25.28 4.81 3.75
CA ASP A 533 -24.85 5.07 2.38
C ASP A 533 -25.46 6.35 1.81
N ASP A 534 -24.67 7.03 0.97
CA ASP A 534 -25.13 8.15 0.14
C ASP A 534 -25.23 7.67 -1.32
N GLU A 535 -26.46 7.55 -1.80
CA GLU A 535 -26.81 7.09 -3.15
C GLU A 535 -26.15 7.92 -4.26
N ASP A 536 -25.97 9.23 -4.04
CA ASP A 536 -25.38 10.11 -5.04
C ASP A 536 -23.86 9.95 -5.11
N VAL A 537 -23.24 9.55 -3.99
CA VAL A 537 -21.83 9.15 -3.95
C VAL A 537 -21.66 7.80 -4.64
N ILE A 538 -22.47 6.79 -4.31
CA ILE A 538 -22.38 5.43 -4.87
C ILE A 538 -22.44 5.46 -6.40
N LYS A 539 -23.36 6.24 -6.97
CA LYS A 539 -23.50 6.39 -8.44
C LYS A 539 -22.25 6.93 -9.14
N ARG A 540 -21.35 7.60 -8.42
CA ARG A 540 -20.10 8.16 -8.96
C ARG A 540 -18.92 7.18 -8.87
N ILE A 541 -19.06 6.09 -8.14
CA ILE A 541 -18.00 5.09 -7.93
C ILE A 541 -17.93 4.18 -9.17
N ASP A 542 -16.75 4.08 -9.80
CA ASP A 542 -16.51 3.12 -10.88
C ASP A 542 -16.31 1.72 -10.28
N GLN A 543 -17.38 0.93 -10.21
CA GLN A 543 -17.35 -0.42 -9.61
C GLN A 543 -16.36 -1.37 -10.31
N SER A 544 -16.03 -1.12 -11.58
CA SER A 544 -15.08 -1.95 -12.33
C SER A 544 -13.65 -1.91 -11.76
N GLU A 545 -13.34 -0.89 -10.97
CA GLU A 545 -12.03 -0.73 -10.31
C GLU A 545 -11.80 -1.73 -9.18
N PHE A 546 -12.88 -2.32 -8.66
CA PHE A 546 -12.83 -3.26 -7.54
C PHE A 546 -13.17 -4.71 -7.93
N GLU A 547 -13.32 -4.99 -9.23
CA GLU A 547 -13.54 -6.36 -9.70
C GLU A 547 -12.38 -7.29 -9.32
N GLY A 548 -12.68 -8.44 -8.72
CA GLY A 548 -11.66 -9.39 -8.25
C GLY A 548 -11.07 -9.04 -6.87
N PHE A 549 -11.70 -8.11 -6.14
CA PHE A 549 -11.36 -7.83 -4.75
C PHE A 549 -11.67 -9.04 -3.85
N GLU A 550 -12.69 -9.83 -4.18
CA GLU A 550 -13.09 -11.02 -3.44
C GLU A 550 -11.93 -11.99 -3.25
N TYR A 551 -11.82 -12.55 -2.06
CA TYR A 551 -10.80 -13.53 -1.69
C TYR A 551 -11.25 -14.33 -0.49
N ILE A 552 -10.89 -15.61 -0.45
CA ILE A 552 -10.99 -16.44 0.74
C ILE A 552 -9.66 -17.18 0.84
N ASN A 553 -9.06 -17.15 2.03
CA ASN A 553 -7.76 -17.76 2.26
C ASN A 553 -7.87 -19.30 2.19
N PRO A 554 -7.23 -19.95 1.20
CA PRO A 554 -7.32 -21.40 1.04
C PRO A 554 -6.66 -22.16 2.18
N LEU A 555 -5.66 -21.57 2.85
CA LEU A 555 -4.97 -22.21 3.97
C LEU A 555 -5.84 -22.27 5.21
N LEU A 556 -6.62 -21.20 5.48
CA LEU A 556 -7.50 -21.14 6.64
C LEU A 556 -8.77 -21.99 6.46
N LEU A 557 -9.29 -22.10 5.23
CA LEU A 557 -10.39 -23.02 4.87
C LEU A 557 -10.09 -24.49 5.16
N SER A 558 -8.83 -24.93 4.97
CA SER A 558 -8.45 -26.34 5.17
C SER A 558 -8.48 -26.79 6.65
N THR A 559 -8.19 -25.86 7.56
CA THR A 559 -8.36 -26.03 9.01
C THR A 559 -9.83 -26.01 9.43
N GLU A 560 -10.70 -25.37 8.65
CA GLU A 560 -12.14 -25.25 8.92
C GLU A 560 -12.95 -26.45 8.41
N GLU A 561 -12.47 -27.17 7.39
CA GLU A 561 -13.12 -28.39 6.87
C GLU A 561 -12.65 -29.69 7.56
N SER A 562 -11.69 -29.60 8.48
CA SER A 562 -11.10 -30.76 9.18
C SER A 562 -11.63 -30.99 10.60
N VAL A 563 -12.78 -30.38 10.96
CA VAL A 563 -13.46 -30.59 12.25
C VAL A 563 -14.74 -31.40 12.10
#